data_AF-A0A8T6P5J0-F1
#
_entry.id   AF-A0A8T6P5J0-F1
#
_cell.length_a   1.000
_cell.length_b   1.000
_cell.length_c   1.000
_cell.angle_alpha   90.00
_cell.angle_beta   90.00
_cell.angle_gamma   90.00
#
_symmetry.space_group_name_H-M   'P 1'
#
loop_
_entity.id
_entity.type
_entity.pdbx_description
1 polymer ?
#
loop_
_entity_poly.entity_id
_entity_poly.type
_entity_poly.pdbx_seq_one_letter_code
_entity_poly.pdbx_strand_id
1 'polypeptide(L)' 'MCIRDRANLALDPDRRQPFYAAHQVAVTQGLPILPLFARPQSVIATSVLCGLEPGPVDPITWNVSSWTFDETGACADSDE' A
#
# COMPACT_ATOMS: atom_id res chain seq x y z
N MET A 1 -17.67 -8.64 -22.61
CA MET A 1 -17.03 -7.73 -21.63
C MET A 1 -16.44 -8.58 -20.51
N CYS A 2 -15.15 -8.47 -20.23
CA CYS A 2 -14.45 -9.34 -19.28
C CYS A 2 -14.69 -8.91 -17.83
N ILE A 3 -14.49 -9.82 -16.86
CA ILE A 3 -14.72 -9.58 -15.42
C ILE A 3 -13.91 -8.38 -14.91
N ARG A 4 -12.65 -8.25 -15.38
CA ARG A 4 -11.77 -7.10 -15.07
C ARG A 4 -12.38 -5.77 -15.49
N ASP A 5 -12.96 -5.70 -16.69
CA ASP A 5 -13.51 -4.45 -17.23
C ASP A 5 -14.73 -4.00 -16.43
N ARG A 6 -15.53 -4.94 -15.90
CA ARG A 6 -16.64 -4.63 -14.98
C ARG A 6 -16.14 -4.10 -13.64
N ALA A 7 -15.07 -4.66 -13.09
CA ALA A 7 -14.45 -4.16 -11.86
C ALA A 7 -13.95 -2.72 -12.04
N ASN A 8 -13.28 -2.41 -13.16
CA ASN A 8 -12.74 -1.08 -13.42
C ASN A 8 -13.82 -0.01 -13.63
N LEU A 9 -15.03 -0.39 -14.09
CA LEU A 9 -16.15 0.53 -14.28
C LEU A 9 -17.03 0.69 -13.03
N ALA A 10 -16.88 -0.17 -12.02
CA ALA A 10 -17.56 -0.03 -10.74
C ALA A 10 -16.84 1.03 -9.89
N LEU A 11 -17.46 2.21 -9.74
CA LEU A 11 -16.92 3.32 -8.95
C LEU A 11 -17.08 3.10 -7.44
N ASP A 12 -18.13 2.39 -7.05
CA ASP A 12 -18.38 2.01 -5.65
C ASP A 12 -17.48 0.82 -5.27
N PRO A 13 -16.62 0.96 -4.23
CA PRO A 13 -15.76 -0.10 -3.76
C PRO A 13 -16.51 -1.39 -3.44
N ASP A 14 -17.71 -1.30 -2.85
CA ASP A 14 -18.48 -2.47 -2.44
C ASP A 14 -19.01 -3.24 -3.65
N ARG A 15 -19.39 -2.53 -4.71
CA ARG A 15 -19.75 -3.14 -6.00
C ARG A 15 -18.56 -3.72 -6.74
N ARG A 16 -17.36 -3.21 -6.49
CA ARG A 16 -16.12 -3.61 -7.17
C ARG A 16 -15.52 -4.90 -6.60
N GLN A 17 -15.61 -5.09 -5.29
CA GLN A 17 -15.09 -6.26 -4.57
C GLN A 17 -15.48 -7.62 -5.19
N PRO A 18 -16.76 -7.93 -5.46
CA PRO A 18 -17.14 -9.24 -6.00
C PRO A 18 -16.54 -9.51 -7.39
N PHE A 19 -16.36 -8.47 -8.21
CA PHE A 19 -15.73 -8.64 -9.52
C PHE A 19 -14.23 -8.93 -9.42
N TYR A 20 -13.50 -8.28 -8.49
CA TYR A 20 -12.09 -8.62 -8.26
C TYR A 20 -11.91 -10.01 -7.65
N ALA A 21 -12.79 -10.44 -6.75
CA ALA A 21 -12.75 -11.80 -6.22
C ALA A 21 -12.93 -12.85 -7.33
N ALA A 22 -13.92 -12.66 -8.21
CA ALA A 22 -14.13 -13.54 -9.36
C ALA A 22 -12.93 -13.54 -10.33
N HIS A 23 -12.29 -12.38 -10.53
CA HIS A 23 -11.08 -12.28 -11.35
C HIS A 23 -9.89 -13.03 -10.72
N GLN A 24 -9.69 -12.91 -9.41
CA GLN A 24 -8.63 -13.62 -8.70
C GLN A 24 -8.81 -15.14 -8.81
N VAL A 25 -10.03 -15.66 -8.66
CA VAL A 25 -10.34 -17.09 -8.87
C VAL A 25 -9.94 -17.55 -10.27
N ALA A 26 -10.31 -16.79 -11.31
CA ALA A 26 -9.98 -17.13 -12.70
C ALA A 26 -8.45 -17.13 -12.94
N VAL A 27 -7.72 -16.16 -12.37
CA VAL A 27 -6.25 -16.11 -12.46
C VAL A 27 -5.62 -17.31 -11.74
N THR A 28 -6.07 -17.63 -10.53
CA THR A 28 -5.53 -18.77 -9.77
C THR A 28 -5.81 -20.10 -10.45
N GLN A 29 -6.95 -20.28 -11.12
CA GLN A 29 -7.27 -21.49 -11.87
C GLN A 29 -6.46 -21.62 -13.16
N GLY A 30 -6.17 -20.50 -13.83
CA GLY A 30 -5.39 -20.48 -15.07
C GLY A 30 -3.87 -20.52 -14.86
N LEU A 31 -3.39 -20.27 -13.64
CA LEU A 31 -1.97 -20.18 -13.25
C LEU A 31 -1.06 -19.46 -14.28
N PRO A 32 -1.42 -18.27 -14.80
CA PRO A 32 -0.55 -17.53 -15.72
C PRO A 32 0.68 -16.95 -15.00
N ILE A 33 0.63 -16.85 -13.67
CA ILE A 33 1.68 -16.38 -12.77
C ILE A 33 1.73 -17.28 -11.53
N LEU A 34 2.92 -17.43 -10.94
CA LEU A 34 3.15 -18.16 -9.69
C LEU A 34 3.32 -17.17 -8.53
N PRO A 35 2.29 -16.92 -7.70
CA PRO A 35 2.43 -16.05 -6.54
C PRO A 35 3.29 -16.74 -5.48
N LEU A 36 4.33 -16.05 -4.98
CA LEU A 36 5.24 -16.58 -3.94
C LEU A 36 4.88 -16.03 -2.56
N PHE A 37 5.05 -14.72 -2.37
CA PHE A 37 4.72 -13.99 -1.14
C PHE A 37 4.65 -12.49 -1.43
N ALA A 38 3.97 -11.73 -0.56
CA ALA A 38 4.06 -10.28 -0.54
C ALA A 38 5.29 -9.86 0.27
N ARG A 39 6.11 -8.95 -0.28
CA ARG A 39 7.37 -8.55 0.35
C ARG A 39 7.11 -7.63 1.53
N PRO A 40 7.59 -7.95 2.75
CA PRO A 40 7.55 -6.99 3.85
C PRO A 40 8.46 -5.80 3.55
N GLN A 41 8.02 -4.60 3.89
CA GLN A 41 8.80 -3.38 3.76
C GLN A 41 9.05 -2.80 5.15
N SER A 42 10.29 -2.43 5.42
CA SER A 42 10.69 -1.72 6.63
C SER A 42 11.34 -0.41 6.25
N VAL A 43 11.06 0.63 7.02
CA VAL A 43 11.65 1.95 6.85
C VAL A 43 12.43 2.26 8.12
N ILE A 44 13.69 2.67 7.95
CA ILE A 44 14.57 3.07 9.04
C ILE A 44 14.96 4.52 8.77
N ALA A 45 14.71 5.37 9.74
CA ALA A 45 15.07 6.78 9.70
C ALA A 45 15.91 7.16 10.92
N THR A 46 16.59 8.29 10.81
CA THR A 46 17.26 8.90 11.97
C THR A 46 16.21 9.45 12.95
N SER A 47 16.49 9.45 14.25
CA SER A 47 15.56 9.93 15.28
C SER A 47 15.25 11.42 15.20
N VAL A 48 16.07 12.19 14.46
CA VAL A 48 15.84 13.62 14.22
C VAL A 48 14.89 13.90 13.05
N LEU A 49 14.47 12.88 12.29
CA LEU A 49 13.53 13.05 11.18
C LEU A 49 12.09 12.83 11.67
N CYS A 50 11.27 13.87 11.53
CA CYS A 50 9.87 13.87 11.95
C CYS A 50 8.93 13.87 10.75
N GLY A 51 7.69 13.41 10.95
CA GLY A 51 6.61 13.48 9.95
C GLY A 51 6.69 12.40 8.86
N LEU A 52 7.47 11.34 9.08
CA LEU A 52 7.55 10.19 8.19
C LEU A 52 6.31 9.29 8.39
N GLU A 53 5.51 9.09 7.34
CA GLU A 53 4.31 8.25 7.43
C GLU A 53 4.38 7.12 6.37
N PRO A 54 4.94 5.95 6.68
CA PRO A 54 5.02 4.86 5.71
C PRO A 54 3.63 4.25 5.45
N GLY A 55 3.18 4.31 4.19
CA GLY A 55 1.97 3.62 3.74
C GLY A 55 2.24 2.17 3.32
N PRO A 56 1.21 1.29 3.28
CA PRO A 56 1.38 -0.10 2.87
C PRO A 56 1.64 -0.28 1.37
N VAL A 57 1.29 0.73 0.57
CA VAL A 57 1.42 0.72 -0.90
C VAL A 57 2.03 2.01 -1.45
N ASP A 58 2.20 3.02 -0.61
CA ASP A 58 2.69 4.33 -1.00
C ASP A 58 4.23 4.34 -1.05
N PRO A 59 4.85 5.07 -1.98
CA PRO A 59 6.28 5.30 -1.94
C PRO A 59 6.67 5.94 -0.62
N ILE A 60 7.79 5.54 -0.01
CA ILE A 60 8.25 6.06 1.30
C ILE A 60 8.26 7.60 1.33
N THR A 61 8.56 8.24 0.19
CA THR A 61 8.67 9.70 0.05
C THR A 61 7.36 10.41 -0.31
N TRP A 62 6.20 9.74 -0.25
CA TRP A 62 4.92 10.33 -0.70
C TRP A 62 4.55 11.60 0.08
N ASN A 63 4.90 11.67 1.37
CA ASN A 63 4.64 12.82 2.24
C ASN A 63 5.91 13.64 2.54
N VAL A 64 6.93 13.61 1.67
CA VAL A 64 8.21 14.32 1.92
C VAL A 64 8.06 15.81 2.22
N SER A 65 6.98 16.44 1.74
CA SER A 65 6.69 17.85 2.00
C SER A 65 6.35 18.17 3.46
N SER A 66 5.92 17.18 4.26
CA SER A 66 5.64 17.35 5.68
C SER A 66 6.84 17.03 6.58
N TRP A 67 7.98 16.62 6.00
CA TRP A 67 9.13 16.19 6.78
C TRP A 67 9.87 17.39 7.37
N THR A 68 10.24 17.26 8.64
CA THR A 68 11.04 18.25 9.36
C THR A 68 12.20 17.59 10.08
N PHE A 69 13.27 18.35 10.31
CA PHE A 69 14.37 17.93 11.16
C PHE A 69 14.26 18.61 12.52
N ASP A 70 14.24 17.82 13.59
CA ASP A 70 14.32 18.28 14.98
C ASP A 70 15.58 17.69 15.64
N GLU A 71 16.57 18.55 15.87
CA GLU A 71 17.86 18.18 16.44
C GLU A 71 17.77 17.64 17.87
N THR A 72 16.63 17.84 18.55
CA THR A 72 16.39 17.31 19.89
C THR A 72 15.99 15.83 19.87
N GLY A 73 15.57 15.29 18.72
CA GLY A 73 15.16 13.89 18.57
C GLY A 73 13.81 13.54 19.22
N ALA A 74 13.03 14.54 19.64
CA ALA A 74 11.78 14.35 20.40
C ALA A 74 10.68 13.62 19.60
N CYS A 75 10.78 13.57 18.28
CA CYS A 75 9.80 12.93 17.41
C CYS A 75 9.85 11.40 17.41
N ALA A 76 10.92 10.79 17.93
CA ALA A 76 11.05 9.33 18.01
C ALA A 76 10.25 8.73 19.19
N ASP A 77 9.88 9.55 20.17
CA ASP A 77 9.26 9.11 21.43
C ASP A 77 7.72 9.16 21.40
N SER A 78 7.10 9.61 20.30
CA SER A 78 5.64 9.77 20.19
C SER A 78 4.90 8.59 19.56
N ASP A 79 5.61 7.52 19.18
CA ASP A 79 5.07 6.33 18.52
C ASP A 79 4.89 5.13 19.48
N GLU A 80 4.59 5.37 20.76
CA GLU A 80 4.20 4.34 21.73
C GLU A 80 2.67 4.17 21.86
#